data_AF-Q4BVP8-F1
#
_entry.id   AF-Q4BVP8-F1
#
_cell.length_a   1.000
_cell.length_b   1.000
_cell.length_c   1.000
_cell.angle_alpha   90.00
_cell.angle_beta   90.00
_cell.angle_gamma   90.00
#
_symmetry.space_group_name_H-M   'P 1'
#
loop_
_entity.id
_entity.type
_entity.pdbx_description
1 polymer ?
#
loop_
_entity_poly.entity_id
_entity_poly.type
_entity_poly.pdbx_seq_one_letter_code
_entity_poly.pdbx_strand_id
1 'polypeptide(L)'
;MDTDNIQRYRDMLTSGRVTRLYLDELENLNQSSIGLATVQLITLPEAEAIDVTRQLIQRVRNELTSDQKPEELLQLIETVLVYMLPRLSRREVEAMFSLDELN
;
A
#
# COMPACT_ATOMS: atom_id res chain seq x y z
N MET A 1 6.54 7.67 -26.48
CA MET A 1 5.20 8.27 -26.64
C MET A 1 4.70 8.51 -25.23
N ASP A 2 4.71 9.74 -24.71
CA ASP A 2 4.09 10.11 -23.41
C ASP A 2 4.05 11.63 -23.18
N THR A 3 4.95 12.39 -23.82
CA THR A 3 5.06 13.85 -23.66
C THR A 3 3.80 14.61 -24.13
N ASP A 4 3.07 14.05 -25.09
CA ASP A 4 1.92 14.70 -25.73
C ASP A 4 0.67 14.75 -24.82
N ASN A 5 0.61 13.91 -23.78
CA ASN A 5 -0.52 13.83 -22.86
C ASN A 5 -0.41 14.86 -21.73
N ILE A 6 0.80 15.10 -21.22
CA ILE A 6 1.07 16.12 -20.19
C ILE A 6 0.69 17.52 -20.68
N GLN A 7 0.84 17.79 -21.98
CA GLN A 7 0.55 19.09 -22.57
C GLN A 7 -0.94 19.48 -22.47
N ARG A 8 -1.87 18.51 -22.56
CA ARG A 8 -3.31 18.75 -22.44
C ARG A 8 -3.77 19.05 -21.02
N TYR A 9 -3.04 18.53 -20.03
CA TYR A 9 -3.36 18.71 -18.61
C TYR A 9 -2.44 19.74 -17.93
N ARG A 10 -1.57 20.43 -18.69
CA ARG A 10 -0.57 21.36 -18.14
C ARG A 10 -1.21 22.42 -17.25
N ASP A 11 -2.30 23.04 -17.71
CA ASP A 11 -2.99 24.09 -16.95
C ASP A 11 -3.58 23.53 -15.64
N MET A 12 -4.11 22.31 -15.67
CA MET A 12 -4.62 21.63 -14.48
C MET A 12 -3.49 21.27 -13.51
N LEU A 13 -2.39 20.71 -14.00
CA LEU A 13 -1.23 20.29 -13.20
C LEU A 13 -0.46 21.47 -12.60
N THR A 14 -0.50 22.64 -13.25
CA THR A 14 0.13 23.87 -12.77
C THR A 14 -0.80 24.74 -11.93
N SER A 15 -2.10 24.44 -11.89
CA SER A 15 -3.10 25.22 -11.14
C SER A 15 -2.95 25.20 -9.61
N GLY A 16 -2.08 24.34 -9.07
CA GLY A 16 -1.95 24.10 -7.63
C GLY A 16 -3.11 23.32 -7.01
N ARG A 17 -4.10 22.89 -7.81
CA ARG A 17 -5.25 22.08 -7.35
C ARG A 17 -5.01 20.58 -7.41
N VAL A 18 -3.88 20.16 -7.99
CA VAL A 18 -3.48 18.75 -8.14
C VAL A 18 -2.12 18.55 -7.50
N THR A 19 -2.05 17.60 -6.57
CA THR A 19 -0.80 17.15 -5.98
C THR A 19 -0.32 15.91 -6.71
N ARG A 20 0.90 15.97 -7.26
CA ARG A 20 1.56 14.81 -7.85
C ARG A 20 2.29 14.06 -6.74
N LEU A 21 2.01 12.77 -6.61
CA LEU A 21 2.70 11.87 -5.71
C LEU A 21 3.31 10.78 -6.58
N TYR A 22 4.63 10.70 -6.62
CA TYR A 22 5.35 9.65 -7.31
C TYR A 22 5.56 8.47 -6.36
N LEU A 23 5.55 7.25 -6.90
CA LEU A 23 5.63 6.03 -6.09
C LEU A 23 6.96 5.95 -5.33
N ASP A 24 8.07 6.29 -5.99
CA ASP A 24 9.41 6.36 -5.41
C ASP A 24 9.58 7.47 -4.36
N GLU A 25 8.65 8.40 -4.24
CA GLU A 25 8.66 9.46 -3.22
C GLU A 25 7.85 9.09 -1.96
N LEU A 26 7.11 7.98 -1.97
CA LEU A 26 6.17 7.62 -0.89
C LEU A 26 6.87 7.37 0.44
N GLU A 27 8.12 6.91 0.43
CA GLU A 27 8.93 6.69 1.63
C GLU A 27 9.17 7.96 2.45
N ASN A 28 9.13 9.13 1.80
CA ASN A 28 9.38 10.43 2.42
C ASN A 28 8.11 11.09 2.98
N LEU A 29 6.94 10.47 2.79
CA LEU A 29 5.68 10.95 3.31
C LEU A 29 5.47 10.41 4.73
N ASN A 30 4.88 11.22 5.61
CA ASN A 30 4.42 10.72 6.91
C ASN A 30 3.35 9.63 6.67
N GLN A 31 3.71 8.37 6.92
CA GLN A 31 2.90 7.18 6.65
C GLN A 31 1.71 7.02 7.61
N SER A 32 1.21 8.12 8.18
CA SER A 32 0.03 8.12 9.06
C SER A 32 -1.21 7.56 8.33
N SER A 33 -1.28 7.73 7.01
CA SER A 33 -2.37 7.17 6.21
C SER A 33 -2.13 5.70 5.89
N ILE A 34 -3.07 4.83 6.30
CA ILE A 34 -3.07 3.39 5.99
C ILE A 34 -3.07 3.16 4.48
N GLY A 35 -3.87 3.92 3.72
CA GLY A 35 -3.95 3.76 2.26
C GLY A 35 -2.62 4.08 1.56
N LEU A 36 -1.90 5.11 2.02
CA LEU A 36 -0.57 5.42 1.48
C LEU A 36 0.45 4.34 1.88
N ALA A 37 0.38 3.82 3.11
CA ALA A 37 1.22 2.71 3.54
C ALA A 37 0.96 1.42 2.72
N THR A 38 -0.29 1.15 2.32
CA THR A 38 -0.62 0.04 1.40
C THR A 38 0.03 0.22 0.04
N VAL A 39 -0.05 1.42 -0.55
CA VAL A 39 0.59 1.69 -1.85
C VAL A 39 2.10 1.61 -1.72
N GLN A 40 2.69 2.10 -0.62
CA GLN A 40 4.13 2.05 -0.40
C GLN A 40 4.70 0.63 -0.39
N LEU A 41 3.91 -0.39 -0.03
CA LEU A 41 4.39 -1.77 -0.09
C LEU A 41 5.04 -2.08 -1.45
N ILE A 42 4.47 -1.61 -2.56
CA ILE A 42 4.96 -1.93 -3.91
C ILE A 42 6.35 -1.35 -4.22
N THR A 43 6.85 -0.42 -3.42
CA THR A 43 8.13 0.25 -3.63
C THR A 43 9.23 -0.27 -2.71
N LEU A 44 8.89 -1.12 -1.74
CA LEU A 44 9.84 -1.63 -0.78
C LEU A 44 10.65 -2.82 -1.33
N PRO A 45 11.88 -3.04 -0.86
CA PRO A 45 12.58 -4.30 -1.08
C PRO A 45 11.84 -5.48 -0.42
N GLU A 46 11.90 -6.68 -1.03
CA GLU A 46 11.23 -7.90 -0.48
C GLU A 46 11.58 -8.15 1.00
N ALA A 47 12.84 -7.88 1.38
CA ALA A 47 13.34 -8.09 2.73
C ALA A 47 12.66 -7.20 3.79
N GLU A 48 12.23 -6.00 3.41
CA GLU A 48 11.58 -5.03 4.30
C GLU A 48 10.05 -5.12 4.25
N ALA A 49 9.52 -5.57 3.10
CA ALA A 49 8.08 -5.66 2.86
C ALA A 49 7.35 -6.52 3.89
N ILE A 50 7.99 -7.58 4.40
CA ILE A 50 7.39 -8.51 5.36
C ILE A 50 7.07 -7.81 6.69
N ASP A 51 8.03 -7.05 7.23
CA ASP A 51 7.88 -6.39 8.53
C ASP A 51 6.89 -5.22 8.44
N VAL A 52 6.99 -4.41 7.38
CA VAL A 52 6.04 -3.32 7.12
C VAL A 52 4.62 -3.86 6.95
N THR A 53 4.46 -4.98 6.25
CA THR A 53 3.16 -5.65 6.09
C THR A 53 2.56 -6.06 7.42
N ARG A 54 3.34 -6.69 8.31
CA ARG A 54 2.84 -7.12 9.63
C ARG A 54 2.33 -5.92 10.42
N GLN A 55 3.09 -4.82 10.42
CA GLN A 55 2.68 -3.59 11.08
C GLN A 55 1.41 -3.01 10.44
N LEU A 56 1.32 -3.00 9.10
CA LEU A 56 0.17 -2.49 8.39
C LEU A 56 -1.11 -3.28 8.68
N ILE A 57 -1.04 -4.62 8.73
CA ILE A 57 -2.16 -5.49 9.11
C ILE A 57 -2.67 -5.12 10.51
N GLN A 58 -1.77 -4.94 11.48
CA GLN A 58 -2.14 -4.52 12.84
C GLN A 58 -2.81 -3.14 12.84
N ARG A 59 -2.28 -2.19 12.07
CA ARG A 59 -2.88 -0.86 11.97
C ARG A 59 -4.27 -0.90 11.35
N VAL A 60 -4.48 -1.69 10.30
CA VAL A 60 -5.79 -1.89 9.68
C VAL A 60 -6.79 -2.44 10.69
N ARG A 61 -6.41 -3.44 11.48
CA ARG A 61 -7.27 -4.05 12.50
C ARG A 61 -7.59 -3.12 13.68
N ASN A 62 -6.65 -2.28 14.07
CA ASN A 62 -6.78 -1.45 15.27
C ASN A 62 -7.34 -0.04 15.00
N GLU A 63 -7.03 0.55 13.84
CA GLU A 63 -7.37 1.94 13.52
C GLU A 63 -8.66 2.07 12.70
N LEU A 64 -9.07 1.05 11.95
CA LEU A 64 -10.27 1.11 11.11
C LEU A 64 -11.50 0.54 11.80
N THR A 65 -12.62 1.24 11.64
CA THR A 65 -13.95 0.75 12.05
C THR A 65 -14.56 -0.12 10.96
N SER A 66 -15.59 -0.91 11.30
CA SER A 66 -16.29 -1.76 10.34
C SER A 66 -16.83 -1.01 9.11
N ASP A 67 -17.26 0.25 9.28
CA ASP A 67 -17.78 1.08 8.18
C ASP A 67 -16.69 1.45 7.15
N GLN A 68 -15.42 1.40 7.56
CA GLN A 68 -14.25 1.65 6.71
C GLN A 68 -13.77 0.37 6.00
N LYS A 69 -14.47 -0.75 6.20
CA LYS A 69 -14.25 -2.02 5.51
C LYS A 69 -12.82 -2.57 5.60
N PRO A 70 -12.29 -2.80 6.81
CA PRO A 70 -10.93 -3.30 7.02
C PRO A 70 -10.64 -4.60 6.25
N GLU A 71 -11.62 -5.50 6.13
CA GLU A 71 -11.47 -6.77 5.39
C GLU A 71 -11.18 -6.57 3.89
N GLU A 72 -11.84 -5.60 3.24
CA GLU A 72 -11.57 -5.29 1.82
C GLU A 72 -10.12 -4.78 1.65
N LEU A 73 -9.62 -4.02 2.63
CA LEU A 73 -8.25 -3.52 2.61
C LEU A 73 -7.21 -4.62 2.92
N LEU A 74 -7.51 -5.52 3.85
CA LEU A 74 -6.65 -6.69 4.12
C LEU A 74 -6.54 -7.58 2.87
N GLN A 75 -7.65 -7.81 2.16
CA GLN A 75 -7.64 -8.57 0.90
C GLN A 75 -6.82 -7.87 -0.19
N LEU A 76 -6.86 -6.53 -0.27
CA LEU A 76 -6.02 -5.77 -1.18
C LEU A 76 -4.53 -5.93 -0.83
N ILE A 77 -4.18 -5.81 0.46
CA ILE A 77 -2.81 -6.02 0.94
C ILE A 77 -2.33 -7.44 0.60
N GLU A 78 -3.15 -8.47 0.83
CA GLU A 78 -2.83 -9.85 0.47
C GLU A 78 -2.55 -9.98 -1.03
N THR A 79 -3.40 -9.37 -1.86
CA THR A 79 -3.23 -9.37 -3.30
C THR A 79 -1.91 -8.73 -3.71
N VAL A 80 -1.59 -7.55 -3.16
CA VAL A 80 -0.32 -6.85 -3.41
C VAL A 80 0.88 -7.75 -3.09
N LEU A 81 0.85 -8.44 -1.94
CA LEU A 81 1.95 -9.29 -1.49
C LEU A 81 2.16 -10.51 -2.38
N VAL A 82 1.08 -11.14 -2.86
CA VAL A 82 1.18 -12.27 -3.79
C VAL A 82 1.92 -11.87 -5.07
N TYR A 83 1.72 -10.64 -5.55
CA TYR A 83 2.43 -10.16 -6.74
C TYR A 83 3.83 -9.63 -6.44
N MET A 84 4.01 -8.99 -5.29
CA MET A 84 5.27 -8.36 -4.90
C MET A 84 6.31 -9.39 -4.40
N LEU A 85 5.86 -10.45 -3.74
CA LEU A 85 6.70 -11.48 -3.10
C LEU A 85 6.51 -12.83 -3.80
N PRO A 86 6.87 -12.97 -5.10
CA PRO A 86 6.57 -14.16 -5.89
C PRO A 86 7.29 -15.43 -5.38
N ARG A 87 8.28 -15.27 -4.50
CA ARG A 87 9.00 -16.36 -3.85
C ARG A 87 8.28 -16.94 -2.65
N LEU A 88 7.34 -16.20 -2.06
CA LEU A 88 6.48 -16.72 -1.00
C LEU A 88 5.31 -17.47 -1.63
N SER A 89 5.00 -18.62 -1.05
CA SER A 89 3.77 -19.32 -1.36
C SER A 89 2.56 -18.54 -0.85
N ARG A 90 1.42 -18.73 -1.50
CA ARG A 90 0.14 -18.16 -1.05
C ARG A 90 -0.16 -18.50 0.43
N ARG A 91 0.19 -19.70 0.90
CA ARG A 91 0.03 -20.08 2.31
C ARG A 91 0.92 -19.30 3.26
N GLU A 92 2.16 -19.01 2.85
CA GLU A 92 3.07 -18.19 3.66
C GLU A 92 2.57 -16.75 3.74
N VAL A 93 1.99 -16.21 2.67
CA VAL A 93 1.32 -14.90 2.68
C VAL A 93 0.09 -14.94 3.59
N GLU A 94 -0.80 -15.91 3.44
CA GLU A 94 -2.00 -16.08 4.29
C GLU A 94 -1.64 -16.20 5.78
N ALA A 95 -0.57 -16.92 6.10
CA ALA A 95 -0.08 -17.08 7.46
C ALA A 95 0.27 -15.74 8.12
N MET A 96 0.66 -14.70 7.36
CA MET A 96 0.93 -13.35 7.88
C MET A 96 -0.34 -12.65 8.38
N PHE A 97 -1.50 -12.99 7.83
CA PHE A 97 -2.80 -12.45 8.25
C PHE A 97 -3.37 -13.22 9.44
N SER A 98 -3.12 -14.52 9.54
CA SER A 98 -3.57 -15.35 10.67
C SER A 98 -2.77 -15.16 11.96
N LEU A 99 -1.72 -14.32 11.98
CA LEU A 99 -0.86 -14.11 13.16
C LEU A 99 -1.57 -13.52 14.39
N ASP A 100 -2.84 -13.14 14.29
CA ASP A 100 -3.66 -12.69 15.42
C ASP A 100 -4.49 -13.81 16.09
N GLU A 101 -4.40 -15.07 15.63
CA GLU A 101 -5.07 -16.20 16.30
C GLU A 101 -4.30 -16.76 17.51
N LEU A 102 -3.16 -16.17 17.89
CA LEU A 102 -2.27 -16.71 18.95
C LEU A 102 -2.10 -15.82 20.19
N ASN A 103 -2.94 -14.80 20.41
CA ASN A 103 -2.93 -14.01 21.66
C ASN A 103 -4.30 -13.94 22.33
#